data_AF-A0A934ML84-F1
#
_entry.id   AF-A0A934ML84-F1
#
_cell.length_a   1.000
_cell.length_b   1.000
_cell.length_c   1.000
_cell.angle_alpha   90.00
_cell.angle_beta   90.00
_cell.angle_gamma   90.00
#
_symmetry.space_group_name_H-M   'P 1'
#
loop_
_entity.id
_entity.type
_entity.pdbx_description
1 polymer ?
#
loop_
_entity_poly.entity_id
_entity_poly.type
_entity_poly.pdbx_seq_one_letter_code
_entity_poly.pdbx_strand_id
1 'polypeptide(L)'
;MNPIPVTLVTEPGTLVPLDGDTALIRLKANSGHGHADGDTCVACAARTDVRALLYNLLEEHRREMRPAFSRVVVDASAVADKDQVVAALTGKLPAQALRDHTVARMFYLVG
;
A
#
# COMPACT_ATOMS: atom_id res chain seq x y z
N MET A 1 6.47 17.69 6.04
CA MET A 1 5.49 17.10 5.12
C MET A 1 4.21 16.84 5.89
N ASN A 2 3.07 17.21 5.33
CA ASN A 2 1.77 16.85 5.89
C ASN A 2 1.51 15.35 5.63
N PRO A 3 0.68 14.69 6.47
CA PRO A 3 0.23 13.34 6.20
C PRO A 3 -0.44 13.25 4.82
N ILE A 4 -0.20 12.15 4.11
CA ILE A 4 -0.64 11.91 2.74
C ILE A 4 -1.88 11.00 2.78
N PRO A 5 -3.03 11.41 2.21
CA PRO A 5 -4.22 10.58 2.15
C PRO A 5 -4.01 9.34 1.27
N VAL A 6 -4.52 8.21 1.74
CA VAL A 6 -4.57 6.93 1.04
C VAL A 6 -6.01 6.56 0.75
N THR A 7 -6.38 6.46 -0.51
CA THR A 7 -7.68 5.89 -0.94
C THR A 7 -7.48 4.41 -1.24
N LEU A 8 -8.31 3.54 -0.65
CA LEU A 8 -8.25 2.10 -0.88
C LEU A 8 -9.35 1.68 -1.88
N VAL A 9 -8.96 0.97 -2.94
CA VAL A 9 -9.88 0.34 -3.88
C VAL A 9 -9.93 -1.15 -3.60
N THR A 10 -11.13 -1.67 -3.32
CA THR A 10 -11.36 -3.08 -2.98
C THR A 10 -12.18 -3.84 -4.02
N GLU A 11 -12.92 -3.12 -4.87
CA GLU A 11 -13.82 -3.68 -5.88
C GLU A 11 -13.18 -3.62 -7.27
N PRO A 12 -13.11 -4.75 -8.02
CA PRO A 12 -12.66 -4.75 -9.40
C PRO A 12 -13.48 -3.82 -10.29
N GLY A 13 -12.82 -3.13 -11.23
CA GLY A 13 -13.49 -2.23 -12.17
C GLY A 13 -13.86 -0.86 -11.59
N THR A 14 -13.54 -0.58 -10.33
CA THR A 14 -13.69 0.75 -9.74
C THR A 14 -12.78 1.75 -10.46
N LEU A 15 -13.38 2.82 -11.00
CA LEU A 15 -12.65 3.89 -11.64
C LEU A 15 -12.30 4.98 -10.62
N VAL A 16 -11.01 5.26 -10.47
CA VAL A 16 -10.51 6.36 -9.64
C VAL A 16 -9.72 7.31 -10.53
N PRO A 17 -10.01 8.63 -10.50
CA PRO A 17 -9.22 9.60 -11.26
C PRO A 17 -7.78 9.62 -10.73
N LEU A 18 -6.82 9.58 -11.64
CA LEU A 18 -5.40 9.77 -11.35
C LEU A 18 -4.95 11.04 -12.05
N ASP A 19 -4.87 12.12 -11.28
CA ASP A 19 -4.18 13.35 -11.71
C ASP A 19 -2.66 13.23 -11.51
N GLY A 20 -1.92 14.24 -11.97
CA GLY A 20 -0.45 14.26 -11.93
C GLY A 20 0.15 14.28 -10.51
N ASP A 21 -0.66 14.48 -9.47
CA ASP A 21 -0.25 14.55 -8.07
C ASP A 21 -0.68 13.29 -7.26
N THR A 22 -1.15 12.25 -7.96
CA THR A 22 -1.61 11.00 -7.36
C THR A 22 -0.68 9.84 -7.69
N ALA A 23 -0.12 9.20 -6.66
CA ALA A 23 0.61 7.94 -6.80
C ALA A 23 -0.34 6.74 -6.75
N LEU A 24 -0.09 5.73 -7.58
CA LEU A 24 -0.83 4.46 -7.59
C LEU A 24 0.07 3.31 -7.12
N ILE A 25 -0.42 2.53 -6.16
CA ILE A 25 0.13 1.23 -5.76
C ILE A 25 -0.90 0.16 -6.10
N ARG A 26 -0.51 -0.87 -6.85
CA ARG A 26 -1.34 -2.06 -7.09
C ARG A 26 -0.80 -3.25 -6.30
N LEU A 27 -1.60 -3.75 -5.35
CA LEU A 27 -1.30 -4.97 -4.62
C LEU A 27 -1.63 -6.16 -5.53
N LYS A 28 -0.60 -6.80 -6.07
CA LYS A 28 -0.77 -7.91 -7.02
C LYS A 28 -1.15 -9.18 -6.25
N ALA A 29 -2.18 -9.88 -6.70
CA ALA A 29 -2.48 -11.24 -6.27
C ALA A 29 -1.27 -12.18 -6.48
N ASN A 30 -1.32 -13.33 -5.80
CA ASN A 30 -0.41 -14.44 -5.97
C ASN A 30 -0.08 -14.73 -7.43
N SER A 31 1.20 -14.94 -7.72
CA SER A 31 1.71 -15.17 -9.08
C SER A 31 1.48 -16.59 -9.62
N GLY A 32 0.68 -17.42 -8.94
CA GLY A 32 0.43 -18.81 -9.34
C GLY A 32 1.46 -19.79 -8.79
N HIS A 33 2.10 -19.47 -7.66
CA HIS A 33 3.13 -20.31 -7.04
C HIS A 33 2.58 -21.51 -6.24
N GLY A 34 1.27 -21.76 -6.28
CA GLY A 34 0.64 -22.94 -5.67
C GLY A 34 0.37 -22.82 -4.16
N HIS A 35 0.45 -21.62 -3.59
CA HIS A 35 0.11 -21.31 -2.20
C HIS A 35 -0.57 -19.94 -2.10
N ALA A 36 -1.25 -19.66 -0.99
CA ALA A 36 -1.84 -18.34 -0.76
C ALA A 36 -0.76 -17.26 -0.52
N ASP A 37 -1.13 -15.99 -0.68
CA ASP A 37 -0.26 -14.86 -0.35
C ASP A 37 -0.01 -14.79 1.15
N GLY A 38 1.23 -14.57 1.56
CA GLY A 38 1.60 -14.49 2.98
C GLY A 38 1.73 -15.83 3.71
N ASP A 39 1.35 -16.95 3.10
CA ASP A 39 1.28 -18.25 3.77
C ASP A 39 2.65 -18.91 3.96
N THR A 40 3.34 -19.24 2.85
CA THR A 40 4.61 -19.99 2.90
C THR A 40 5.80 -19.24 2.31
N CYS A 41 5.55 -18.21 1.50
CA CYS A 41 6.60 -17.55 0.71
C CYS A 41 6.76 -16.07 1.08
N VAL A 42 7.95 -15.71 1.55
CA VAL A 42 8.33 -14.33 1.86
C VAL A 42 8.18 -13.39 0.66
N ALA A 43 8.44 -13.87 -0.56
CA ALA A 43 8.30 -13.06 -1.76
C ALA A 43 6.83 -12.75 -2.08
N CYS A 44 5.91 -13.69 -1.81
CA CYS A 44 4.48 -13.43 -1.98
C CYS A 44 3.93 -12.56 -0.86
N ALA A 45 4.39 -12.76 0.39
CA ALA A 45 4.08 -11.86 1.51
C ALA A 45 4.50 -10.41 1.21
N ALA A 46 5.69 -10.20 0.65
CA ALA A 46 6.20 -8.87 0.35
C ALA A 46 5.42 -8.13 -0.75
N ARG A 47 4.71 -8.84 -1.64
CA ARG A 47 3.93 -8.22 -2.74
C ARG A 47 2.64 -7.58 -2.27
N THR A 48 2.11 -8.02 -1.14
CA THR A 48 0.88 -7.50 -0.52
C THR A 48 1.16 -6.69 0.74
N ASP A 49 2.42 -6.55 1.18
CA ASP A 49 2.83 -5.66 2.28
C ASP A 49 2.70 -4.18 1.88
N VAL A 50 1.49 -3.65 2.06
CA VAL A 50 1.14 -2.25 1.76
C VAL A 50 2.02 -1.25 2.52
N ARG A 51 2.48 -1.58 3.74
CA ARG A 51 3.33 -0.67 4.53
C ARG A 51 4.73 -0.58 3.92
N ALA A 52 5.33 -1.71 3.54
CA ALA A 52 6.61 -1.68 2.84
C ALA A 52 6.53 -0.92 1.51
N LEU A 53 5.46 -1.12 0.74
CA LEU A 53 5.26 -0.42 -0.54
C LEU A 53 5.09 1.09 -0.37
N LEU A 54 4.31 1.54 0.62
CA LEU A 54 4.15 2.97 0.95
C LEU A 54 5.45 3.60 1.45
N TYR A 55 6.24 2.85 2.23
CA TYR A 55 7.55 3.32 2.67
C TYR A 55 8.51 3.51 1.48
N ASN A 56 8.57 2.54 0.57
CA ASN A 56 9.39 2.64 -0.64
C ASN A 56 8.94 3.83 -1.51
N LEU A 57 7.63 4.01 -1.67
CA LEU A 57 7.04 5.16 -2.38
C LEU A 57 7.51 6.50 -1.79
N LEU A 58 7.52 6.62 -0.47
CA LEU A 58 7.98 7.81 0.25
C LEU A 58 9.50 8.03 0.09
N GLU A 59 10.29 6.96 0.16
CA GLU A 59 11.75 7.05 -0.01
C GLU A 59 12.14 7.43 -1.44
N GLU A 60 11.48 6.89 -2.45
CA GLU A 60 11.66 7.29 -3.85
C GLU A 60 11.37 8.79 -4.03
N HIS A 61 10.30 9.30 -3.42
CA HIS A 61 9.96 10.72 -3.47
C HIS A 61 11.02 11.59 -2.78
N ARG A 62 11.47 11.21 -1.57
CA ARG A 62 12.51 11.94 -0.83
C ARG A 62 13.86 11.99 -1.55
N ARG A 63 14.14 10.99 -2.38
CA ARG A 63 15.37 10.88 -3.18
C ARG A 63 15.20 11.45 -4.60
N GLU A 64 14.07 12.09 -4.88
CA GLU A 64 13.76 12.68 -6.19
C GLU A 64 13.81 11.65 -7.34
N MET A 65 13.59 10.37 -7.03
CA MET A 65 13.58 9.26 -8.00
C MET A 65 12.23 9.10 -8.70
N ARG A 66 11.23 9.90 -8.32
CA ARG A 66 9.89 9.94 -8.92
C ARG A 66 9.30 11.34 -8.83
N PRO A 67 8.29 11.67 -9.67
CA PRO A 67 7.53 12.90 -9.52
C PRO A 67 6.91 13.04 -8.12
N ALA A 68 6.73 14.28 -7.68
CA ALA A 68 6.03 14.58 -6.43
C ALA A 68 4.57 14.09 -6.49
N PHE A 69 4.06 13.71 -5.32
CA PHE A 69 2.66 13.33 -5.13
C PHE A 69 2.17 13.83 -3.77
N SER A 70 0.88 14.14 -3.69
CA SER A 70 0.20 14.56 -2.46
C SER A 70 -0.93 13.60 -2.07
N ARG A 71 -1.20 12.60 -2.91
CA ARG A 71 -2.24 11.57 -2.68
C ARG A 71 -1.74 10.20 -3.11
N VAL A 72 -2.24 9.15 -2.46
CA VAL A 72 -1.99 7.76 -2.87
C VAL A 72 -3.31 7.03 -3.07
N VAL A 73 -3.40 6.26 -4.16
CA VAL A 73 -4.43 5.24 -4.36
C VAL A 73 -3.76 3.87 -4.21
N VAL A 74 -4.31 3.04 -3.33
CA VAL A 74 -3.93 1.63 -3.20
C VAL A 74 -5.04 0.79 -3.80
N ASP A 75 -4.74 0.08 -4.86
CA ASP A 75 -5.62 -0.92 -5.47
C ASP A 75 -5.34 -2.28 -4.85
N ALA A 76 -6.26 -2.71 -4.00
CA ALA A 76 -6.29 -3.99 -3.32
C ALA A 76 -7.39 -4.92 -3.87
N SER A 77 -7.96 -4.61 -5.04
CA SER A 77 -9.07 -5.38 -5.62
C SER A 77 -8.69 -6.85 -5.88
N ALA A 78 -7.41 -7.12 -6.10
CA ALA A 78 -6.87 -8.45 -6.31
C ALA A 78 -6.45 -9.18 -5.00
N VAL A 79 -6.48 -8.51 -3.85
CA VAL A 79 -6.11 -9.11 -2.56
C VAL A 79 -7.28 -9.92 -2.00
N ALA A 80 -7.00 -11.14 -1.56
CA ALA A 80 -8.01 -12.03 -0.97
C ALA A 80 -8.57 -11.44 0.34
N ASP A 81 -7.69 -11.15 1.30
CA ASP A 81 -8.04 -10.55 2.59
C ASP A 81 -7.81 -9.03 2.56
N LYS A 82 -8.88 -8.28 2.31
CA LYS A 82 -8.86 -6.81 2.25
C LYS A 82 -8.84 -6.20 3.66
N ASP A 83 -9.38 -6.89 4.65
CA ASP A 83 -9.39 -6.43 6.05
C ASP A 83 -7.98 -6.36 6.61
N GLN A 84 -7.08 -7.26 6.19
CA GLN A 84 -5.67 -7.17 6.53
C GLN A 84 -5.00 -5.90 5.99
N VAL A 85 -5.36 -5.47 4.77
CA VAL A 85 -4.86 -4.21 4.18
C VAL A 85 -5.38 -3.00 4.97
N VAL A 86 -6.67 -2.99 5.31
CA VAL A 86 -7.26 -1.94 6.16
C VAL A 86 -6.57 -1.92 7.53
N ALA A 87 -6.41 -3.07 8.19
CA ALA A 87 -5.76 -3.17 9.49
C ALA A 87 -4.31 -2.65 9.46
N ALA A 88 -3.57 -2.91 8.38
CA ALA A 88 -2.23 -2.39 8.18
C ALA A 88 -2.21 -0.85 8.06
N LEU A 89 -3.15 -0.28 7.28
CA LEU A 89 -3.26 1.17 7.05
C LEU A 89 -3.79 1.94 8.26
N THR A 90 -4.63 1.31 9.09
CA THR A 90 -5.19 1.94 10.30
C THR A 90 -4.39 1.61 11.57
N GLY A 91 -3.18 1.05 11.45
CA GLY A 91 -2.30 0.77 12.59
C GLY A 91 -2.80 -0.31 13.55
N LYS A 92 -3.72 -1.19 13.13
CA LYS A 92 -4.24 -2.31 13.94
C LYS A 92 -3.30 -3.52 13.96
N LEU A 93 -2.39 -3.61 12.99
CA LEU A 93 -1.35 -4.65 12.96
C LEU A 93 -0.10 -4.21 13.75
N PRO A 94 0.56 -5.12 14.48
CA PRO A 94 1.80 -4.81 15.18
C PRO A 94 2.87 -4.32 14.21
N ALA A 95 3.63 -3.30 14.62
CA ALA A 95 4.81 -2.85 13.88
C ALA A 95 5.89 -3.92 13.94
N GLN A 96 6.44 -4.26 12.78
CA GLN A 96 7.53 -5.24 12.63
C GLN A 96 8.88 -4.54 12.35
N ALA A 97 8.84 -3.27 11.94
CA ALA A 97 10.04 -2.46 11.67
C ALA A 97 9.78 -0.95 11.82
N LEU A 98 10.85 -0.16 11.94
CA LEU A 98 10.79 1.32 12.00
C LEU A 98 10.05 1.95 10.80
N ARG A 99 10.06 1.27 9.64
CA ARG A 99 9.30 1.70 8.46
C ARG A 99 7.80 1.78 8.72
N ASP A 100 7.26 0.90 9.55
CA ASP A 100 5.81 0.84 9.82
C ASP A 100 5.37 2.07 10.61
N HIS A 101 6.19 2.53 11.56
CA HIS A 101 5.97 3.78 12.29
C HIS A 101 6.07 5.00 11.37
N THR A 102 7.00 4.96 10.41
CA THR A 102 7.11 6.03 9.40
C THR A 102 5.84 6.10 8.57
N VAL A 103 5.34 4.96 8.09
CA VAL A 103 4.10 4.89 7.31
C VAL A 103 2.91 5.40 8.11
N ALA A 104 2.73 4.95 9.35
CA ALA A 104 1.63 5.37 10.21
C ALA A 104 1.63 6.89 10.52
N ARG A 105 2.80 7.54 10.49
CA ARG A 105 2.92 9.00 10.66
C ARG A 105 2.66 9.77 9.36
N MET A 106 3.02 9.18 8.23
CA MET A 106 3.09 9.87 6.94
C MET A 106 1.88 9.62 6.06
N PHE A 107 1.10 8.57 6.32
CA PHE A 107 -0.06 8.19 5.53
C PHE A 107 -1.27 7.97 6.43
N TYR A 108 -2.46 8.26 5.91
CA TYR A 108 -3.72 7.97 6.60
C TYR A 108 -4.78 7.51 5.60
N LEU A 109 -5.56 6.49 5.97
CA LEU A 109 -6.67 6.00 5.16
C LEU A 109 -7.77 7.07 5.12
N VAL A 110 -8.27 7.39 3.92
CA VAL A 110 -9.47 8.21 3.73
C VAL A 110 -10.67 7.30 3.46
N GLY A 111 -11.79 7.58 4.14
CA GLY A 111 -13.01 6.76 4.08
C GLY A 111 -13.08 5.81 5.26
#